data_AF-A0AAW6JGU3-F1
#
_entry.id   AF-A0AAW6JGU3-F1
#
_cell.length_a   1.000
_cell.length_b   1.000
_cell.length_c   1.000
_cell.angle_alpha   90.00
_cell.angle_beta   90.00
_cell.angle_gamma   90.00
#
_symmetry.space_group_name_H-M   'P 1'
#
loop_
_entity.id
_entity.type
_entity.pdbx_description
1 polymer ?
#
loop_
_entity_poly.entity_id
_entity_poly.type
_entity_poly.pdbx_seq_one_letter_code
_entity_poly.pdbx_strand_id
1 'polypeptide(L)'
;MPKQDPAKLKKVSISLPFGIGAAEWESDTTERKAAWSLYVELVTRIAVQSLEVDQGLVREALNSLYSLFGTTREILKVAGPDVGASKNSVGGIAIAVLNNGLRPFLAKWHPILQAWEAKRPVGVSVKEHEMGWSEESKLRTELAALRGDLEEYAKALAVIAGVE
;
A
#
# COMPACT_ATOMS: atom_id res chain seq x y z
N MET A 1 14.59 11.23 34.98
CA MET A 1 15.01 10.10 34.13
C MET A 1 13.79 9.62 33.35
N PRO A 2 13.79 9.64 32.01
CA PRO A 2 12.69 9.03 31.28
C PRO A 2 12.78 7.51 31.44
N LYS A 3 11.67 6.91 31.86
CA LYS A 3 11.52 5.46 32.05
C LYS A 3 11.78 4.76 30.71
N GLN A 4 12.70 3.79 30.72
CA GLN A 4 12.93 2.90 29.58
C GLN A 4 11.63 2.17 29.23
N ASP A 5 11.22 2.31 27.97
CA ASP A 5 10.09 1.60 27.37
C ASP A 5 10.48 0.11 27.21
N PRO A 6 9.80 -0.85 27.87
CA PRO A 6 10.26 -2.24 28.00
C PRO A 6 9.90 -3.13 26.79
N ALA A 7 10.01 -2.61 25.57
CA ALA A 7 9.83 -3.40 24.35
C ALA A 7 11.07 -3.31 23.45
N LYS A 8 12.21 -3.86 23.92
CA LYS A 8 13.34 -4.15 23.05
C LYS A 8 13.01 -5.39 22.23
N LEU A 9 12.37 -5.21 21.08
CA LEU A 9 12.26 -6.26 20.07
C LEU A 9 13.69 -6.65 19.64
N LYS A 10 14.04 -7.92 19.90
CA LYS A 10 15.25 -8.58 19.37
C LYS A 10 15.21 -8.46 17.85
N LYS A 11 16.38 -8.30 17.21
CA LYS A 11 16.52 -8.23 15.74
C LYS A 11 15.50 -9.14 15.03
N VAL A 12 14.65 -8.57 14.18
CA VAL A 12 13.65 -9.33 13.40
C VAL A 12 14.04 -9.31 11.93
N SER A 13 14.00 -10.46 11.27
CA SER A 13 14.17 -10.58 9.82
C SER A 13 12.80 -10.64 9.17
N ILE A 14 12.54 -9.73 8.23
CA ILE A 14 11.23 -9.56 7.60
C ILE A 14 11.38 -9.68 6.09
N SER A 15 10.58 -10.54 5.46
CA SER A 15 10.47 -10.63 4.00
C SER A 15 9.58 -9.50 3.49
N LEU A 16 9.98 -8.88 2.37
CA LEU A 16 9.29 -7.74 1.78
C LEU A 16 8.91 -8.04 0.32
N PRO A 17 7.69 -7.63 -0.10
CA PRO A 17 7.18 -7.85 -1.44
C PRO A 17 7.88 -6.97 -2.50
N PHE A 18 7.40 -7.01 -3.75
CA PHE A 18 7.86 -6.14 -4.85
C PHE A 18 9.36 -6.27 -5.22
N GLY A 19 9.95 -7.44 -4.93
CA GLY A 19 11.38 -7.66 -5.16
C GLY A 19 12.29 -6.82 -4.26
N ILE A 20 11.75 -6.30 -3.14
CA ILE A 20 12.52 -5.51 -2.17
C ILE A 20 13.49 -6.40 -1.36
N GLY A 21 13.15 -7.69 -1.20
CA GLY A 21 14.02 -8.68 -0.56
C GLY A 21 13.68 -8.85 0.91
N ALA A 22 14.68 -8.87 1.79
CA ALA A 22 14.48 -8.98 3.23
C ALA A 22 15.26 -7.90 3.98
N ALA A 23 14.73 -7.46 5.11
CA ALA A 23 15.36 -6.50 5.99
C ALA A 23 15.50 -7.05 7.41
N GLU A 24 16.66 -6.84 8.01
CA GLU A 24 16.84 -7.00 9.46
C GLU A 24 16.51 -5.69 10.16
N TRP A 25 15.74 -5.80 11.23
CA TRP A 25 15.22 -4.67 11.96
C TRP A 25 15.66 -4.68 13.42
N GLU A 26 16.20 -3.56 13.93
CA GLU A 26 16.50 -3.36 15.36
C GLU A 26 15.53 -2.34 15.97
N SER A 27 15.18 -2.49 17.24
CA SER A 27 14.13 -1.67 17.87
C SER A 27 14.46 -0.17 17.89
N ASP A 28 13.80 0.60 17.02
CA ASP A 28 13.80 2.06 17.01
C ASP A 28 12.40 2.62 17.28
N THR A 29 12.27 3.55 18.23
CA THR A 29 10.94 4.05 18.67
C THR A 29 10.27 4.94 17.62
N THR A 30 11.05 5.70 16.85
CA THR A 30 10.54 6.59 15.79
C THR A 30 9.97 5.74 14.66
N GLU A 31 10.73 4.74 14.24
CA GLU A 31 10.31 3.85 13.17
C GLU A 31 9.15 2.94 13.56
N ARG A 32 9.08 2.47 14.82
CA ARG A 32 7.91 1.75 15.35
C ARG A 32 6.62 2.55 15.21
N LYS A 33 6.66 3.85 15.56
CA LYS A 33 5.50 4.75 15.44
C LYS A 33 5.11 4.98 13.98
N ALA A 34 6.10 5.19 13.10
CA ALA A 34 5.84 5.33 11.68
C ALA A 34 5.25 4.04 11.07
N ALA A 35 5.79 2.88 11.47
CA ALA A 35 5.30 1.58 11.04
C ALA A 35 3.83 1.36 11.46
N TRP A 36 3.49 1.72 12.70
CA TRP A 36 2.11 1.69 13.19
C TRP A 36 1.18 2.57 12.35
N SER A 37 1.57 3.82 12.08
CA SER A 37 0.76 4.72 11.25
C SER A 37 0.55 4.18 9.83
N LEU A 38 1.59 3.62 9.21
CA LEU A 38 1.48 3.01 7.88
C LEU A 38 0.64 1.73 7.90
N TYR A 39 0.77 0.92 8.95
CA TYR A 39 0.00 -0.31 9.13
C TYR A 39 -1.50 -0.01 9.19
N VAL A 40 -1.91 0.92 10.06
CA VAL A 40 -3.31 1.32 10.23
C VAL A 40 -3.89 1.79 8.90
N GLU A 41 -3.15 2.61 8.16
CA GLU A 41 -3.56 3.07 6.84
C GLU A 41 -3.77 1.91 5.86
N LEU A 42 -2.85 0.95 5.79
CA LEU A 42 -2.98 -0.17 4.85
C LEU A 42 -4.14 -1.09 5.20
N VAL A 43 -4.29 -1.50 6.46
CA VAL A 43 -5.27 -2.53 6.85
C VAL A 43 -6.71 -2.02 6.91
N THR A 44 -6.92 -0.70 6.91
CA THR A 44 -8.27 -0.10 6.94
C THR A 44 -8.79 0.33 5.57
N ARG A 45 -7.97 0.19 4.52
CA ARG A 45 -8.32 0.64 3.17
C ARG A 45 -8.97 -0.47 2.33
N ILE A 46 -9.98 -0.08 1.56
CA ILE A 46 -10.67 -0.93 0.58
C ILE A 46 -9.77 -1.40 -0.58
N ALA A 47 -8.62 -0.73 -0.77
CA ALA A 47 -7.61 -1.20 -1.70
C ALA A 47 -6.94 -2.50 -1.24
N VAL A 48 -6.90 -2.76 0.08
CA VAL A 48 -6.31 -3.95 0.69
C VAL A 48 -7.40 -4.92 1.14
N GLN A 49 -8.54 -4.43 1.64
CA GLN A 49 -9.69 -5.27 1.94
C GLN A 49 -10.48 -5.58 0.67
N SER A 50 -10.59 -6.87 0.32
CA SER A 50 -11.30 -7.28 -0.89
C SER A 50 -12.79 -6.94 -0.80
N LEU A 51 -13.32 -6.32 -1.86
CA LEU A 51 -14.72 -6.46 -2.23
C LEU A 51 -14.86 -7.75 -3.05
N GLU A 52 -16.05 -8.37 -3.03
CA GLU A 52 -16.35 -9.50 -3.91
C GLU A 52 -16.09 -9.12 -5.38
N VAL A 53 -15.81 -10.12 -6.23
CA VAL A 53 -15.34 -9.92 -7.63
C VAL A 53 -16.28 -9.02 -8.45
N ASP A 54 -17.57 -9.02 -8.12
CA ASP A 54 -18.63 -8.25 -8.77
C ASP A 54 -18.94 -6.89 -8.11
N GLN A 55 -18.39 -6.63 -6.92
CA GLN A 55 -18.66 -5.44 -6.14
C GLN A 55 -17.67 -4.30 -6.42
N GLY A 56 -18.18 -3.07 -6.26
CA GLY A 56 -17.42 -1.84 -6.46
C GLY A 56 -17.04 -1.54 -7.92
N LEU A 57 -16.39 -0.39 -8.09
CA LEU A 57 -15.81 0.07 -9.35
C LEU A 57 -14.29 -0.04 -9.28
N VAL A 58 -13.66 -0.42 -10.38
CA VAL A 58 -12.18 -0.50 -10.44
C VAL A 58 -11.55 0.89 -10.25
N ARG A 59 -12.25 1.95 -10.66
CA ARG A 59 -11.86 3.35 -10.45
C ARG A 59 -11.63 3.68 -8.98
N GLU A 60 -12.52 3.24 -8.11
CA GLU A 60 -12.42 3.52 -6.67
C GLU A 60 -11.25 2.77 -6.03
N ALA A 61 -10.98 1.54 -6.48
CA ALA A 61 -9.80 0.79 -6.04
C ALA A 61 -8.50 1.50 -6.46
N LEU A 62 -8.39 1.95 -7.71
CA LEU A 62 -7.22 2.69 -8.19
C LEU A 62 -7.04 4.02 -7.43
N ASN A 63 -8.12 4.75 -7.17
CA ASN A 63 -8.08 6.00 -6.41
C ASN A 63 -7.62 5.77 -4.97
N SER A 64 -8.11 4.72 -4.32
CA SER A 64 -7.68 4.32 -2.97
C SER A 64 -6.18 4.01 -2.94
N LEU A 65 -5.66 3.24 -3.92
CA LEU A 65 -4.22 2.98 -4.05
C LEU A 65 -3.41 4.26 -4.30
N TYR A 66 -3.88 5.15 -5.17
CA TYR A 66 -3.19 6.41 -5.44
C TYR A 66 -3.07 7.30 -4.20
N SER A 67 -4.11 7.34 -3.37
CA SER A 67 -4.10 8.15 -2.14
C SER A 67 -3.03 7.72 -1.12
N LEU A 68 -2.54 6.46 -1.17
CA LEU A 68 -1.41 6.01 -0.34
C LEU A 68 -0.14 6.84 -0.57
N PHE A 69 0.11 7.37 -1.78
CA PHE A 69 1.26 8.25 -2.01
C PHE A 69 1.18 9.52 -1.17
N GLY A 70 -0.02 10.09 -1.03
CA GLY A 70 -0.26 11.28 -0.23
C GLY A 70 -0.06 10.97 1.26
N THR A 71 -0.76 9.95 1.74
CA THR A 71 -0.75 9.57 3.15
C THR A 71 0.62 9.10 3.63
N THR A 72 1.29 8.21 2.89
CA THR A 72 2.65 7.77 3.24
C THR A 72 3.62 8.94 3.29
N ARG A 73 3.54 9.87 2.32
CA ARG A 73 4.40 11.07 2.35
C ARG A 73 4.18 11.90 3.60
N GLU A 74 2.94 12.06 4.03
CA GLU A 74 2.62 12.83 5.24
C GLU A 74 3.15 12.13 6.50
N ILE A 75 2.93 10.82 6.62
CA ILE A 75 3.44 10.02 7.75
C ILE A 75 4.96 10.14 7.85
N LEU A 76 5.68 10.00 6.73
CA LEU A 76 7.15 10.10 6.73
C LEU A 76 7.64 11.52 7.06
N LYS A 77 6.94 12.56 6.62
CA LYS A 77 7.27 13.95 6.97
C LYS A 77 7.10 14.22 8.47
N VAL A 78 6.00 13.73 9.05
CA VAL A 78 5.72 13.87 10.49
C VAL A 78 6.73 13.08 11.33
N ALA A 79 7.13 11.90 10.88
CA ALA A 79 8.12 11.06 11.57
C ALA A 79 9.54 11.64 11.55
N GLY A 80 9.86 12.48 10.56
CA GLY A 80 11.17 13.13 10.44
C GLY A 80 12.23 12.26 9.75
N PRO A 81 13.44 12.81 9.51
CA PRO A 81 14.44 12.18 8.64
C PRO A 81 15.00 10.85 9.16
N ASP A 82 14.97 10.62 10.48
CA ASP A 82 15.51 9.40 11.10
C ASP A 82 14.78 8.13 10.62
N VAL A 83 13.48 8.25 10.29
CA VAL A 83 12.69 7.14 9.72
C VAL A 83 13.16 6.74 8.31
N GLY A 84 13.92 7.62 7.64
CA GLY A 84 14.44 7.44 6.30
C GLY A 84 15.96 7.26 6.26
N ALA A 85 16.59 6.95 7.40
CA ALA A 85 18.05 6.93 7.55
C ALA A 85 18.77 5.94 6.62
N SER A 86 18.06 4.92 6.10
CA SER A 86 18.62 3.94 5.16
C SER A 86 17.57 3.37 4.21
N LYS A 87 17.99 2.61 3.19
CA LYS A 87 17.04 1.88 2.33
C LYS A 87 16.25 0.80 3.07
N ASN A 88 16.79 0.29 4.19
CA ASN A 88 16.18 -0.76 5.00
C ASN A 88 15.35 -0.20 6.16
N SER A 89 15.34 1.13 6.35
CA SER A 89 14.47 1.82 7.30
C SER A 89 13.00 1.72 6.90
N VAL A 90 12.08 1.99 7.82
CA VAL A 90 10.62 1.97 7.54
C VAL A 90 10.30 2.94 6.41
N GLY A 91 10.91 4.13 6.41
CA GLY A 91 10.73 5.12 5.37
C GLY A 91 11.34 4.69 4.04
N GLY A 92 12.53 4.08 4.06
CA GLY A 92 13.16 3.50 2.88
C GLY A 92 12.29 2.43 2.21
N ILE A 93 11.78 1.50 3.01
CA ILE A 93 10.88 0.43 2.56
C ILE A 93 9.55 1.01 2.05
N ALA A 94 8.94 1.95 2.78
CA ALA A 94 7.70 2.59 2.35
C ALA A 94 7.84 3.29 0.99
N ILE A 95 8.95 4.01 0.78
CA ILE A 95 9.26 4.64 -0.51
C ILE A 95 9.47 3.59 -1.61
N ALA A 96 10.12 2.47 -1.30
CA ALA A 96 10.31 1.37 -2.25
C ALA A 96 8.97 0.73 -2.65
N VAL A 97 8.07 0.46 -1.70
CA VAL A 97 6.71 -0.06 -1.98
C VAL A 97 5.93 0.88 -2.89
N LEU A 98 5.95 2.20 -2.62
CA LEU A 98 5.29 3.17 -3.48
C LEU A 98 5.84 3.17 -4.90
N ASN A 99 7.17 3.12 -5.07
CA ASN A 99 7.81 3.28 -6.38
C ASN A 99 7.92 1.99 -7.19
N ASN A 100 8.08 0.84 -6.54
CA ASN A 100 8.26 -0.45 -7.21
C ASN A 100 6.96 -1.24 -7.31
N GLY A 101 6.06 -1.10 -6.33
CA GLY A 101 4.76 -1.76 -6.32
C GLY A 101 3.67 -0.89 -6.94
N LEU A 102 3.31 0.20 -6.26
CA LEU A 102 2.12 0.99 -6.63
C LEU A 102 2.31 1.80 -7.92
N ARG A 103 3.46 2.45 -8.10
CA ARG A 103 3.67 3.38 -9.23
C ARG A 103 3.56 2.68 -10.58
N PRO A 104 4.20 1.53 -10.86
CA PRO A 104 4.07 0.86 -12.15
C PRO A 104 2.64 0.39 -12.41
N PHE A 105 1.96 -0.15 -11.39
CA PHE A 105 0.59 -0.59 -11.49
C PHE A 105 -0.36 0.56 -11.88
N LEU A 106 -0.29 1.67 -11.15
CA LEU A 106 -1.12 2.85 -11.41
C LEU A 106 -0.78 3.53 -12.74
N ALA A 107 0.51 3.61 -13.09
CA ALA A 107 0.95 4.19 -14.36
C ALA A 107 0.42 3.42 -15.57
N LYS A 108 0.29 2.09 -15.44
CA LYS A 108 -0.36 1.25 -16.46
C LYS A 108 -1.86 1.47 -16.48
N TRP A 109 -2.54 1.29 -15.36
CA TRP A 109 -4.00 1.12 -15.36
C TRP A 109 -4.80 2.41 -15.40
N HIS A 110 -4.32 3.52 -14.81
CA HIS A 110 -5.04 4.80 -14.86
C HIS A 110 -5.35 5.28 -16.28
N PRO A 111 -4.39 5.39 -17.21
CA PRO A 111 -4.67 5.90 -18.55
C PRO A 111 -5.57 4.95 -19.35
N ILE A 112 -5.40 3.63 -19.21
CA ILE A 112 -6.23 2.64 -19.91
C ILE A 112 -7.69 2.75 -19.44
N LEU A 113 -7.92 2.81 -18.13
CA LEU A 113 -9.26 2.98 -17.57
C LEU A 113 -9.87 4.32 -17.97
N GLN A 114 -9.10 5.42 -17.90
CA GLN A 114 -9.58 6.75 -18.28
C GLN A 114 -10.02 6.80 -19.76
N ALA A 115 -9.27 6.15 -20.66
CA ALA A 115 -9.62 6.06 -22.07
C ALA A 115 -10.91 5.27 -22.32
N TRP A 116 -11.20 4.25 -21.50
CA TRP A 116 -12.46 3.53 -21.56
C TRP A 116 -13.63 4.36 -21.02
N GLU A 117 -13.47 4.97 -19.85
CA GLU A 117 -14.50 5.80 -19.21
C GLU A 117 -14.91 7.00 -20.08
N ALA A 118 -13.97 7.60 -20.81
CA ALA A 118 -14.23 8.69 -21.73
C ALA A 118 -15.17 8.33 -22.90
N LYS A 119 -15.33 7.03 -23.20
CA LYS A 119 -16.20 6.51 -24.26
C LYS A 119 -17.61 6.16 -23.77
N ARG A 120 -17.94 6.42 -22.50
CA ARG A 120 -19.24 6.08 -21.93
C ARG A 120 -20.39 6.77 -22.67
N PRO A 121 -21.35 6.02 -23.24
CA PRO A 121 -22.52 6.61 -23.88
C PRO A 121 -23.40 7.38 -22.89
N VAL A 122 -24.12 8.38 -23.39
CA VAL A 122 -25.13 9.10 -22.62
C VAL A 122 -26.24 8.14 -22.19
N GLY A 123 -26.65 8.18 -20.92
CA GLY A 123 -27.71 7.35 -20.37
C GLY A 123 -27.25 5.98 -19.84
N VAL A 124 -25.99 5.58 -20.05
CA VAL A 124 -25.42 4.36 -19.47
C VAL A 124 -24.76 4.66 -18.12
N SER A 125 -25.07 3.87 -17.10
CA SER A 125 -24.44 4.04 -15.78
C SER A 125 -22.94 3.70 -15.81
N VAL A 126 -22.19 4.15 -14.80
CA VAL A 126 -20.74 3.84 -14.73
C VAL A 126 -20.51 2.34 -14.59
N LYS A 127 -21.32 1.64 -13.80
CA LYS A 127 -21.18 0.20 -13.58
C LYS A 127 -21.51 -0.61 -14.83
N GLU A 128 -22.60 -0.30 -15.53
CA GLU A 128 -22.93 -0.97 -16.79
C GLU A 128 -21.84 -0.76 -17.85
N HIS A 129 -21.27 0.45 -17.93
CA HIS A 129 -20.17 0.72 -18.84
C HIS A 129 -18.89 -0.04 -18.45
N GLU A 130 -18.58 -0.16 -17.16
CA GLU A 130 -17.45 -0.96 -16.67
C GLU A 130 -17.60 -2.46 -17.00
N MET A 131 -18.81 -3.02 -16.86
CA MET A 131 -19.09 -4.42 -17.20
C MET A 131 -18.87 -4.76 -18.68
N GLY A 132 -18.92 -3.75 -19.56
CA GLY A 132 -18.62 -3.90 -20.99
C GLY A 132 -17.12 -3.84 -21.32
N TRP A 133 -16.25 -3.63 -20.32
CA TRP A 133 -14.84 -3.40 -20.54
C TRP A 133 -14.04 -4.70 -20.61
N SER A 134 -13.41 -4.98 -21.76
CA SER A 134 -12.64 -6.22 -21.97
C SER A 134 -11.44 -6.39 -21.01
N GLU A 135 -10.87 -5.29 -20.51
CA GLU A 135 -9.71 -5.34 -19.62
C GLU A 135 -10.09 -5.43 -18.13
N GLU A 136 -11.37 -5.34 -17.76
CA GLU A 136 -11.81 -5.31 -16.36
C GLU A 136 -11.30 -6.55 -15.59
N SER A 137 -11.52 -7.74 -16.16
CA SER A 137 -11.11 -9.02 -15.56
C SER A 137 -9.60 -9.10 -15.34
N LYS A 138 -8.82 -8.60 -16.31
CA LYS A 138 -7.37 -8.54 -16.22
C LYS A 138 -6.90 -7.56 -15.14
N LEU A 139 -7.50 -6.37 -15.08
CA LEU A 139 -7.21 -5.40 -14.03
C LEU A 139 -7.52 -5.99 -12.65
N ARG A 140 -8.69 -6.62 -12.47
CA ARG A 140 -9.08 -7.23 -11.18
C ARG A 140 -8.12 -8.33 -10.76
N THR A 141 -7.64 -9.14 -11.71
CA THR A 141 -6.64 -10.19 -11.44
C THR A 141 -5.30 -9.60 -10.98
N GLU A 142 -4.79 -8.59 -11.69
CA GLU A 142 -3.54 -7.92 -11.31
C GLU A 142 -3.68 -7.13 -9.99
N LEU A 143 -4.87 -6.56 -9.73
CA LEU A 143 -5.19 -5.91 -8.46
C LEU A 143 -5.19 -6.90 -7.29
N ALA A 144 -5.72 -8.11 -7.49
CA ALA A 144 -5.68 -9.17 -6.48
C ALA A 144 -4.25 -9.61 -6.17
N ALA A 145 -3.37 -9.72 -7.17
CA ALA A 145 -1.95 -10.00 -6.96
C ALA A 145 -1.27 -8.87 -6.16
N LEU A 146 -1.50 -7.61 -6.55
CA LEU A 146 -0.98 -6.45 -5.83
C LEU A 146 -1.47 -6.40 -4.38
N ARG A 147 -2.71 -6.82 -4.11
CA ARG A 147 -3.26 -6.92 -2.75
C ARG A 147 -2.49 -7.92 -1.89
N GLY A 148 -2.20 -9.11 -2.43
CA GLY A 148 -1.38 -10.10 -1.73
C GLY A 148 -0.02 -9.53 -1.31
N ASP A 149 0.65 -8.81 -2.21
CA ASP A 149 1.90 -8.12 -1.89
C ASP A 149 1.70 -7.06 -0.78
N LEU A 150 0.65 -6.23 -0.87
CA LEU A 150 0.37 -5.21 0.15
C LEU A 150 0.00 -5.80 1.52
N GLU A 151 -0.62 -6.97 1.56
CA GLU A 151 -0.89 -7.71 2.80
C GLU A 151 0.40 -8.21 3.45
N GLU A 152 1.36 -8.71 2.67
CA GLU A 152 2.69 -9.06 3.17
C GLU A 152 3.41 -7.83 3.75
N TYR A 153 3.32 -6.69 3.08
CA TYR A 153 3.86 -5.44 3.60
C TYR A 153 3.15 -4.99 4.90
N ALA A 154 1.83 -5.15 4.99
CA ALA A 154 1.10 -4.83 6.21
C ALA A 154 1.53 -5.72 7.38
N LYS A 155 1.75 -7.02 7.15
CA LYS A 155 2.30 -7.94 8.16
C LYS A 155 3.69 -7.50 8.61
N ALA A 156 4.57 -7.15 7.68
CA ALA A 156 5.89 -6.58 7.98
C ALA A 156 5.81 -5.35 8.89
N LEU A 157 4.89 -4.43 8.61
CA LEU A 157 4.69 -3.24 9.44
C LEU A 157 4.12 -3.57 10.83
N ALA A 158 3.22 -4.56 10.94
CA ALA A 158 2.69 -5.02 12.21
C ALA A 158 3.79 -5.59 13.13
N VAL A 159 4.68 -6.40 12.55
CA VAL A 159 5.87 -6.94 13.23
C VAL A 159 6.76 -5.81 13.74
N ILE A 160 7.08 -4.83 12.88
CA ILE A 160 7.92 -3.70 13.25
C ILE A 160 7.25 -2.88 14.35
N ALA A 161 5.96 -2.58 14.23
CA ALA A 161 5.20 -1.85 15.24
C ALA A 161 5.09 -2.62 16.58
N GLY A 162 5.17 -3.95 16.54
CA GLY A 162 5.01 -4.84 17.70
C GLY A 162 3.54 -5.03 18.08
N VAL A 163 2.67 -5.21 17.08
CA VAL A 163 1.21 -5.36 17.23
C VAL A 163 0.68 -6.64 16.56
N GLU A 164 1.57 -7.58 16.25
CA GLU A 164 1.22 -8.91 15.74
C GLU A 164 0.67 -9.83 16.86
#